data_AF-A0A0G0JCJ0-F1
#
_entry.id   AF-A0A0G0JCJ0-F1
#
_cell.length_a   1.000
_cell.length_b   1.000
_cell.length_c   1.000
_cell.angle_alpha   90.00
_cell.angle_beta   90.00
_cell.angle_gamma   90.00
#
_symmetry.space_group_name_H-M   'P 1'
#
loop_
_entity.id
_entity.type
_entity.pdbx_description
1 polymer ?
#
loop_
_entity_poly.entity_id
_entity_poly.type
_entity_poly.pdbx_seq_one_letter_code
_entity_poly.pdbx_strand_id
1 'polypeptide(L)'
;MREGINQNLTSKITARDKAEHEEKLRNEINKIQLLYADQLYQKKIKTGAKTKFFNILEDHGANIYWEINSIIEIENKLIEQENHAKHDKEIRKYGDFINHIYEELSISNISGDKNKSSEYLNERGKNIDKILEYVNQIRNESQKRFPEEWEKDRKKREERKKKEERAGIFEIRVSDKAFLSKKALEKLKDAGISKDGEFLQVHVPDIYLQDIKLTPAAIKESFHKVANIIVDKYPQIQAVIGMSWLLDHPITQKFFNFNIIDESNQVLWGQFIDKKGQIDQNKLSALLKTGDFPYKTLVGYIETVDFLKQYLPEEKKGRLILKEIDSSLQKKYAEINKKLSENSAKFVEKWNNGGIKNKQDILNYFDNEGKFIKEFCQDAGVFDDVINLWSENIGKKGAEVREQNIDVMKKLGEKVDKFRMELNNTRYKDKEVII
;
A
#
# COMPACT_ATOMS: atom_id res chain seq x y z
N MET A 1 24.17 -32.96 4.17
CA MET A 1 23.44 -32.74 2.90
C MET A 1 23.07 -31.27 2.78
N ARG A 2 24.02 -30.41 2.34
CA ARG A 2 23.86 -28.95 2.17
C ARG A 2 24.09 -28.49 0.73
N GLU A 3 24.34 -29.39 -0.21
CA GLU A 3 24.70 -29.05 -1.58
C GLU A 3 23.49 -29.30 -2.47
N GLY A 4 22.89 -28.21 -2.95
CA GLY A 4 21.82 -28.28 -3.93
C GLY A 4 20.97 -27.02 -4.07
N ILE A 5 21.17 -26.04 -3.20
CA ILE A 5 20.53 -24.73 -3.33
C ILE A 5 21.43 -23.86 -4.23
N ASN A 6 20.85 -23.34 -5.30
CA ASN A 6 21.46 -22.51 -6.34
C ASN A 6 22.54 -21.56 -5.76
N GLN A 7 23.82 -21.84 -6.07
CA GLN A 7 24.96 -21.06 -5.54
C GLN A 7 24.86 -19.55 -5.87
N ASN A 8 24.11 -19.17 -6.90
CA ASN A 8 23.94 -17.76 -7.26
C ASN A 8 23.04 -16.99 -6.26
N LEU A 9 21.97 -17.60 -5.76
CA LEU A 9 21.03 -17.00 -4.78
C LEU A 9 21.55 -16.99 -3.34
N THR A 10 22.64 -17.73 -3.12
CA THR A 10 23.25 -17.93 -1.81
C THR A 10 24.56 -17.17 -1.65
N SER A 11 24.99 -16.49 -2.71
CA SER A 11 26.20 -15.68 -2.72
C SER A 11 26.03 -14.46 -1.81
N LYS A 12 27.10 -14.12 -1.08
CA LYS A 12 27.12 -12.90 -0.26
C LYS A 12 27.00 -11.69 -1.18
N ILE A 13 26.05 -10.82 -0.92
CA ILE A 13 25.88 -9.56 -1.63
C ILE A 13 27.04 -8.64 -1.25
N THR A 14 27.90 -8.37 -2.24
CA THR A 14 28.99 -7.40 -2.17
C THR A 14 28.69 -6.21 -3.07
N ALA A 15 28.82 -5.00 -2.56
CA ALA A 15 28.55 -3.75 -3.28
C ALA A 15 29.55 -2.67 -2.87
N ARG A 16 29.77 -1.67 -3.74
CA ARG A 16 30.69 -0.56 -3.48
C ARG A 16 30.07 0.50 -2.58
N ASP A 17 28.75 0.65 -2.63
CA ASP A 17 28.00 1.62 -1.86
C ASP A 17 26.61 1.08 -1.47
N LYS A 18 25.86 1.88 -0.70
CA LYS A 18 24.52 1.54 -0.20
C LYS A 18 23.49 1.40 -1.32
N ALA A 19 23.56 2.23 -2.37
CA ALA A 19 22.61 2.21 -3.46
C ALA A 19 22.78 0.94 -4.32
N GLU A 20 24.03 0.59 -4.64
CA GLU A 20 24.37 -0.66 -5.32
C GLU A 20 23.97 -1.88 -4.48
N HIS A 21 24.13 -1.81 -3.15
CA HIS A 21 23.70 -2.89 -2.25
C HIS A 21 22.19 -3.10 -2.27
N GLU A 22 21.41 -2.02 -2.15
CA GLU A 22 19.94 -2.05 -2.21
C GLU A 22 19.44 -2.60 -3.55
N GLU A 23 20.07 -2.21 -4.66
CA GLU A 23 19.75 -2.74 -5.99
C GLU A 23 20.02 -4.23 -6.12
N LYS A 24 21.20 -4.70 -5.69
CA LYS A 24 21.52 -6.13 -5.72
C LYS A 24 20.57 -6.93 -4.85
N LEU A 25 20.28 -6.46 -3.64
CA LEU A 25 19.33 -7.12 -2.73
C LEU A 25 17.92 -7.18 -3.32
N ARG A 26 17.44 -6.11 -3.95
CA ARG A 26 16.16 -6.10 -4.68
C ARG A 26 16.13 -7.16 -5.77
N ASN A 27 17.21 -7.27 -6.56
CA ASN A 27 17.30 -8.28 -7.62
C ASN A 27 17.28 -9.71 -7.06
N GLU A 28 17.99 -9.98 -5.96
CA GLU A 28 17.96 -11.29 -5.31
C GLU A 28 16.56 -11.63 -4.74
N ILE A 29 15.87 -10.66 -4.13
CA ILE A 29 14.47 -10.85 -3.69
C ILE A 29 13.55 -11.14 -4.88
N ASN A 30 13.71 -10.43 -6.00
CA ASN A 30 12.94 -10.66 -7.21
C ASN A 30 13.19 -12.07 -7.78
N LYS A 31 14.42 -12.59 -7.74
CA LYS A 31 14.71 -13.99 -8.11
C LYS A 31 13.98 -14.99 -7.22
N ILE A 32 13.98 -14.76 -5.90
CA ILE A 32 13.27 -15.63 -4.94
C ILE A 32 11.77 -15.62 -5.25
N GLN A 33 11.19 -14.46 -5.58
CA GLN A 33 9.78 -14.34 -6.00
C GLN A 33 9.48 -15.16 -7.25
N LEU A 34 10.33 -15.06 -8.28
CA LEU A 34 10.16 -15.81 -9.52
C LEU A 34 10.27 -17.32 -9.30
N LEU A 35 11.21 -17.77 -8.45
CA LEU A 35 11.33 -19.18 -8.09
C LEU A 35 10.09 -19.69 -7.35
N TYR A 36 9.57 -18.90 -6.42
CA TYR A 36 8.35 -19.26 -5.71
C TYR A 36 7.13 -19.34 -6.65
N ALA A 37 6.98 -18.37 -7.54
CA ALA A 37 5.93 -18.38 -8.56
C ALA A 37 6.06 -19.60 -9.50
N ASP A 38 7.29 -19.97 -9.87
CA ASP A 38 7.55 -21.18 -10.67
C ASP A 38 7.06 -22.44 -9.95
N GLN A 39 7.40 -22.60 -8.66
CA GLN A 39 6.92 -23.73 -7.86
C GLN A 39 5.39 -23.81 -7.81
N LEU A 40 4.72 -22.69 -7.58
CA LEU A 40 3.26 -22.61 -7.55
C LEU A 40 2.64 -22.93 -8.91
N TYR A 41 3.20 -22.39 -9.99
CA TYR A 41 2.75 -22.66 -11.35
C TYR A 41 2.86 -24.16 -11.68
N GLN A 42 4.01 -24.77 -11.39
CA GLN A 42 4.23 -26.20 -11.61
C GLN A 42 3.27 -27.06 -10.79
N LYS A 43 2.95 -26.66 -9.55
CA LYS A 43 1.93 -27.32 -8.73
C LYS A 43 0.54 -27.24 -9.37
N LYS A 44 0.13 -26.06 -9.87
CA LYS A 44 -1.17 -25.87 -10.53
C LYS A 44 -1.28 -26.68 -11.84
N ILE A 45 -0.23 -26.70 -12.67
CA ILE A 45 -0.21 -27.52 -13.89
C ILE A 45 -0.30 -29.01 -13.59
N LYS A 46 0.42 -29.51 -12.58
CA LYS A 46 0.34 -30.93 -12.16
C LYS A 46 -1.08 -31.33 -11.77
N THR A 47 -1.89 -30.40 -11.25
CA THR A 47 -3.31 -30.63 -10.91
C THR A 47 -4.26 -30.44 -12.09
N GLY A 48 -3.76 -30.22 -13.31
CA GLY A 48 -4.57 -30.04 -14.51
C GLY A 48 -5.19 -28.64 -14.67
N ALA A 49 -4.77 -27.66 -13.86
CA ALA A 49 -5.29 -26.30 -13.97
C ALA A 49 -4.74 -25.60 -15.22
N LYS A 50 -5.63 -24.98 -16.01
CA LYS A 50 -5.25 -24.09 -17.12
C LYS A 50 -4.95 -22.71 -16.57
N THR A 51 -3.68 -22.42 -16.30
CA THR A 51 -3.23 -21.12 -15.78
C THR A 51 -1.99 -20.65 -16.52
N LYS A 52 -1.82 -19.33 -16.66
CA LYS A 52 -0.61 -18.70 -17.22
C LYS A 52 0.35 -18.36 -16.09
N PHE A 53 1.66 -18.37 -16.35
CA PHE A 53 2.68 -18.06 -15.34
C PHE A 53 2.52 -16.62 -14.82
N PHE A 54 2.23 -15.68 -15.72
CA PHE A 54 2.01 -14.27 -15.36
C PHE A 54 0.86 -14.08 -14.34
N ASN A 55 -0.20 -14.90 -14.39
CA ASN A 55 -1.27 -14.83 -13.40
C ASN A 55 -0.79 -15.25 -12.00
N ILE A 56 0.21 -16.14 -11.92
CA ILE A 56 0.82 -16.52 -10.64
C ILE A 56 1.71 -15.39 -10.10
N LEU A 57 2.36 -14.64 -11.01
CA LEU A 57 3.14 -13.46 -10.62
C LEU A 57 2.27 -12.33 -10.10
N GLU A 58 1.09 -12.13 -10.66
CA GLU A 58 0.10 -11.17 -10.15
C GLU A 58 -0.28 -11.47 -8.69
N ASP A 59 -0.57 -12.74 -8.40
CA ASP A 59 -1.01 -13.16 -7.06
C ASP A 59 0.12 -13.21 -6.02
N HIS A 60 1.36 -13.51 -6.44
CA HIS A 60 2.44 -13.89 -5.51
C HIS A 60 3.82 -13.25 -5.79
N GLY A 61 4.07 -12.78 -7.01
CA GLY A 61 5.33 -12.15 -7.45
C GLY A 61 5.29 -10.62 -7.36
N ALA A 62 4.68 -10.10 -6.28
CA ALA A 62 4.20 -8.73 -6.18
C ALA A 62 5.21 -7.69 -6.69
N ASN A 63 6.49 -7.73 -6.31
CA ASN A 63 7.42 -6.65 -6.71
C ASN A 63 7.65 -6.59 -8.22
N ILE A 64 7.78 -7.74 -8.88
CA ILE A 64 8.00 -7.80 -10.33
C ILE A 64 6.74 -7.38 -11.07
N TYR A 65 5.58 -7.88 -10.63
CA TYR A 65 4.31 -7.45 -11.20
C TYR A 65 4.09 -5.95 -11.03
N TRP A 66 4.32 -5.39 -9.83
CA TRP A 66 4.23 -3.96 -9.56
C TRP A 66 5.25 -3.15 -10.36
N GLU A 67 6.46 -3.67 -10.61
CA GLU A 67 7.48 -3.01 -11.42
C GLU A 67 7.06 -2.94 -12.89
N ILE A 68 6.56 -4.05 -13.45
CA ILE A 68 5.97 -4.10 -14.79
C ILE A 68 4.78 -3.16 -14.89
N ASN A 69 3.86 -3.21 -13.91
CA ASN A 69 2.70 -2.33 -13.89
C ASN A 69 3.08 -0.85 -13.77
N SER A 70 4.13 -0.51 -13.00
CA SER A 70 4.63 0.87 -12.89
C SER A 70 5.21 1.37 -14.22
N ILE A 71 5.97 0.53 -14.92
CA ILE A 71 6.50 0.85 -16.26
C ILE A 71 5.34 1.12 -17.21
N ILE A 72 4.33 0.24 -17.19
CA ILE A 72 3.14 0.35 -18.02
C ILE A 72 2.32 1.59 -17.67
N GLU A 73 2.14 1.94 -16.40
CA GLU A 73 1.46 3.17 -16.00
C GLU A 73 2.20 4.41 -16.49
N ILE A 74 3.54 4.42 -16.45
CA ILE A 74 4.36 5.51 -16.97
C ILE A 74 4.21 5.61 -18.49
N GLU A 75 4.33 4.48 -19.20
CA GLU A 75 4.14 4.42 -20.66
C GLU A 75 2.70 4.78 -21.07
N ASN A 76 1.70 4.36 -20.30
CA ASN A 76 0.28 4.60 -20.60
C ASN A 76 -0.20 5.99 -20.23
N LYS A 77 0.31 6.64 -19.18
CA LYS A 77 0.03 8.08 -18.91
C LYS A 77 0.39 8.98 -20.11
N LEU A 78 1.23 8.48 -21.00
CA LEU A 78 1.65 9.17 -22.22
C LEU A 78 0.89 8.68 -23.47
N ILE A 79 0.35 7.46 -23.44
CA ILE A 79 -0.58 6.94 -24.48
C ILE A 79 -2.02 7.42 -24.23
N GLU A 80 -2.38 7.75 -22.98
CA GLU A 80 -3.65 8.35 -22.55
C GLU A 80 -3.76 9.84 -22.90
N GLN A 81 -3.24 10.22 -24.07
CA GLN A 81 -3.91 11.22 -24.89
C GLN A 81 -4.99 10.61 -25.80
N GLU A 82 -5.16 9.27 -25.90
CA GLU A 82 -6.13 8.72 -26.88
C GLU A 82 -7.01 7.48 -26.54
N ASN A 83 -6.77 6.58 -25.57
CA ASN A 83 -7.76 5.50 -25.24
C ASN A 83 -7.34 4.54 -24.10
N HIS A 84 -8.16 4.39 -23.05
CA HIS A 84 -7.95 3.43 -21.95
C HIS A 84 -7.90 1.94 -22.39
N ALA A 85 -8.52 1.57 -23.52
CA ALA A 85 -8.49 0.20 -24.04
C ALA A 85 -7.08 -0.30 -24.43
N LYS A 86 -6.09 0.60 -24.50
CA LYS A 86 -4.71 0.30 -24.85
C LYS A 86 -3.88 -0.18 -23.64
N HIS A 87 -4.30 0.18 -22.41
CA HIS A 87 -3.61 -0.19 -21.17
C HIS A 87 -3.59 -1.71 -20.94
N ASP A 88 -4.76 -2.34 -20.96
CA ASP A 88 -4.89 -3.79 -20.82
C ASP A 88 -4.22 -4.59 -21.94
N LYS A 89 -4.03 -3.96 -23.11
CA LYS A 89 -3.40 -4.58 -24.28
C LYS A 89 -1.87 -4.60 -24.13
N GLU A 90 -1.27 -3.54 -23.59
CA GLU A 90 0.17 -3.51 -23.30
C GLU A 90 0.55 -4.39 -22.10
N ILE A 91 -0.28 -4.45 -21.03
CA ILE A 91 -0.11 -5.45 -19.94
C ILE A 91 -0.10 -6.86 -20.52
N ARG A 92 -1.06 -7.17 -21.40
CA ARG A 92 -1.10 -8.47 -22.06
C ARG A 92 0.11 -8.72 -22.94
N LYS A 93 0.67 -7.72 -23.62
CA LYS A 93 1.89 -7.87 -24.44
C LYS A 93 3.13 -8.21 -23.61
N TYR A 94 3.39 -7.48 -22.52
CA TYR A 94 4.51 -7.79 -21.62
C TYR A 94 4.29 -9.13 -20.90
N GLY A 95 3.06 -9.38 -20.44
CA GLY A 95 2.68 -10.65 -19.82
C GLY A 95 2.80 -11.84 -20.77
N ASP A 96 2.39 -11.69 -22.04
CA ASP A 96 2.51 -12.72 -23.07
C ASP A 96 3.97 -12.96 -23.45
N PHE A 97 4.84 -11.93 -23.45
CA PHE A 97 6.27 -12.13 -23.65
C PHE A 97 6.93 -12.83 -22.46
N ILE A 98 6.55 -12.51 -21.22
CA ILE A 98 7.02 -13.25 -20.03
C ILE A 98 6.53 -14.69 -20.05
N ASN A 99 5.28 -14.93 -20.42
CA ASN A 99 4.75 -16.29 -20.62
C ASN A 99 5.51 -17.00 -21.73
N HIS A 100 5.83 -16.31 -22.83
CA HIS A 100 6.60 -16.86 -23.94
C HIS A 100 8.03 -17.24 -23.51
N ILE A 101 8.77 -16.34 -22.85
CA ILE A 101 10.08 -16.66 -22.23
C ILE A 101 9.91 -17.90 -21.33
N TYR A 102 8.87 -17.95 -20.51
CA TYR A 102 8.67 -19.05 -19.57
C TYR A 102 8.29 -20.38 -20.26
N GLU A 103 7.48 -20.34 -21.32
CA GLU A 103 6.99 -21.48 -22.11
C GLU A 103 8.06 -22.03 -23.08
N GLU A 104 8.83 -21.16 -23.75
CA GLU A 104 9.96 -21.55 -24.60
C GLU A 104 11.05 -22.27 -23.82
N LEU A 105 11.17 -21.95 -22.53
CA LEU A 105 12.13 -22.55 -21.61
C LEU A 105 11.57 -23.83 -20.95
N SER A 106 10.67 -24.54 -21.64
CA SER A 106 10.12 -25.81 -21.19
C SER A 106 11.23 -26.83 -20.90
N ILE A 107 11.30 -27.29 -19.65
CA ILE A 107 12.24 -28.33 -19.21
C ILE A 107 11.74 -29.65 -19.77
N SER A 108 12.13 -29.94 -21.00
CA SER A 108 11.73 -31.13 -21.73
C SER A 108 12.37 -32.42 -21.20
N ASN A 109 13.38 -32.38 -20.31
CA ASN A 109 14.20 -33.58 -20.05
C ASN A 109 14.55 -33.93 -18.59
N ILE A 110 13.98 -33.32 -17.55
CA ILE A 110 14.26 -33.76 -16.16
C ILE A 110 13.26 -34.85 -15.74
N SER A 111 13.68 -36.11 -15.84
CA SER A 111 13.00 -37.29 -15.28
C SER A 111 13.35 -37.43 -13.79
N GLY A 112 12.37 -37.23 -12.91
CA GLY A 112 12.55 -37.33 -11.46
C GLY A 112 11.63 -36.37 -10.69
N ASP A 113 11.65 -36.45 -9.36
CA ASP A 113 10.91 -35.55 -8.46
C ASP A 113 11.44 -34.11 -8.63
N LYS A 114 10.90 -33.40 -9.63
CA LYS A 114 11.32 -32.07 -10.12
C LYS A 114 11.39 -31.00 -9.02
N ASN A 115 10.82 -31.28 -7.85
CA ASN A 115 10.82 -30.36 -6.72
C ASN A 115 12.11 -30.45 -5.86
N LYS A 116 13.04 -31.38 -6.16
CA LYS A 116 14.19 -31.67 -5.28
C LYS A 116 15.57 -31.78 -5.95
N SER A 117 15.68 -31.79 -7.29
CA SER A 117 17.00 -31.86 -7.91
C SER A 117 17.64 -30.47 -8.00
N SER A 118 18.88 -30.36 -7.53
CA SER A 118 19.72 -29.16 -7.63
C SER A 118 19.90 -28.68 -9.07
N GLU A 119 19.90 -29.63 -10.00
CA GLU A 119 19.98 -29.41 -11.44
C GLU A 119 18.76 -28.64 -11.97
N TYR A 120 17.54 -29.00 -11.52
CA TYR A 120 16.32 -28.28 -11.86
C TYR A 120 16.35 -26.82 -11.38
N LEU A 121 16.78 -26.60 -10.13
CA LEU A 121 16.88 -25.25 -9.56
C LEU A 121 17.93 -24.39 -10.26
N ASN A 122 19.03 -25.01 -10.72
CA ASN A 122 20.07 -24.31 -11.48
C ASN A 122 19.60 -23.93 -12.90
N GLU A 123 18.93 -24.83 -13.60
CA GLU A 123 18.39 -24.56 -14.94
C GLU A 123 17.26 -23.53 -14.89
N ARG A 124 16.32 -23.65 -13.93
CA ARG A 124 15.30 -22.64 -13.68
C ARG A 124 15.88 -21.30 -13.26
N GLY A 125 16.96 -21.29 -12.48
CA GLY A 125 17.68 -20.07 -12.11
C GLY A 125 18.12 -19.25 -13.34
N LYS A 126 18.69 -19.91 -14.37
CA LYS A 126 19.10 -19.24 -15.62
C LYS A 126 17.91 -18.64 -16.38
N ASN A 127 16.76 -19.31 -16.35
CA ASN A 127 15.53 -18.83 -17.01
C ASN A 127 14.95 -17.61 -16.28
N ILE A 128 15.04 -17.63 -14.95
CA ILE A 128 14.66 -16.52 -14.08
C ILE A 128 15.56 -15.30 -14.31
N ASP A 129 16.87 -15.52 -14.47
CA ASP A 129 17.81 -14.45 -14.80
C ASP A 129 17.42 -13.77 -16.13
N LYS A 130 17.01 -14.53 -17.15
CA LYS A 130 16.50 -13.95 -18.42
C LYS A 130 15.24 -13.10 -18.24
N ILE A 131 14.30 -13.53 -17.40
CA ILE A 131 13.08 -12.74 -17.10
C ILE A 131 13.48 -11.43 -16.43
N LEU A 132 14.43 -11.46 -15.48
CA LEU A 132 14.90 -10.24 -14.80
C LEU A 132 15.71 -9.33 -15.73
N GLU A 133 16.55 -9.89 -16.59
CA GLU A 133 17.25 -9.13 -17.63
C GLU A 133 16.24 -8.40 -18.52
N TYR A 134 15.18 -9.08 -18.96
CA TYR A 134 14.11 -8.47 -19.73
C TYR A 134 13.39 -7.36 -18.96
N VAL A 135 12.98 -7.60 -17.71
CA VAL A 135 12.33 -6.59 -16.85
C VAL A 135 13.24 -5.37 -16.64
N ASN A 136 14.53 -5.58 -16.41
CA ASN A 136 15.50 -4.49 -16.27
C ASN A 136 15.73 -3.75 -17.60
N GLN A 137 15.74 -4.46 -18.72
CA GLN A 137 15.84 -3.85 -20.04
C GLN A 137 14.66 -2.92 -20.31
N ILE A 138 13.42 -3.40 -20.15
CA ILE A 138 12.23 -2.57 -20.38
C ILE A 138 12.18 -1.37 -19.43
N ARG A 139 12.61 -1.55 -18.17
CA ARG A 139 12.75 -0.45 -17.21
C ARG A 139 13.75 0.59 -17.68
N ASN A 140 14.95 0.18 -18.07
CA ASN A 140 16.02 1.07 -18.51
C ASN A 140 15.62 1.82 -19.79
N GLU A 141 14.97 1.13 -20.73
CA GLU A 141 14.43 1.74 -21.94
C GLU A 141 13.31 2.74 -21.62
N SER A 142 12.42 2.42 -20.68
CA SER A 142 11.38 3.34 -20.21
C SER A 142 11.99 4.57 -19.52
N GLN A 143 12.98 4.40 -18.66
CA GLN A 143 13.69 5.50 -17.99
C GLN A 143 14.42 6.42 -18.97
N LYS A 144 15.05 5.85 -20.01
CA LYS A 144 15.70 6.63 -21.07
C LYS A 144 14.69 7.41 -21.91
N ARG A 145 13.52 6.80 -22.19
CA ARG A 145 12.46 7.43 -22.98
C ARG A 145 11.71 8.50 -22.20
N PHE A 146 11.52 8.32 -20.89
CA PHE A 146 10.65 9.14 -20.03
C PHE A 146 11.32 9.58 -18.72
N PRO A 147 12.48 10.27 -18.77
CA PRO A 147 13.26 10.59 -17.57
C PRO A 147 12.50 11.49 -16.58
N GLU A 148 11.64 12.38 -17.06
CA GLU A 148 10.89 13.32 -16.22
C GLU A 148 9.77 12.64 -15.42
N GLU A 149 9.06 11.68 -16.01
CA GLU A 149 7.99 10.91 -15.37
C GLU A 149 8.54 10.04 -14.26
N TRP A 150 9.67 9.38 -14.52
CA TRP A 150 10.40 8.62 -13.52
C TRP A 150 10.89 9.51 -12.37
N GLU A 151 11.32 10.74 -12.66
CA GLU A 151 11.71 11.71 -11.64
C GLU A 151 10.51 12.20 -10.83
N LYS A 152 9.36 12.46 -11.48
CA LYS A 152 8.10 12.81 -10.79
C LYS A 152 7.64 11.68 -9.87
N ASP A 153 7.69 10.42 -10.33
CA ASP A 153 7.32 9.28 -9.51
C ASP A 153 8.29 9.10 -8.32
N ARG A 154 9.60 9.25 -8.55
CA ARG A 154 10.62 9.25 -7.48
C ARG A 154 10.33 10.30 -6.42
N LYS A 155 10.13 11.57 -6.83
CA LYS A 155 9.79 12.66 -5.92
C LYS A 155 8.50 12.38 -5.15
N LYS A 156 7.47 11.85 -5.81
CA LYS A 156 6.20 11.46 -5.16
C LYS A 156 6.41 10.38 -4.09
N ARG A 157 7.27 9.40 -4.32
CA ARG A 157 7.64 8.38 -3.32
C ARG A 157 8.41 8.99 -2.14
N GLU A 158 9.35 9.90 -2.42
CA GLU A 158 10.09 10.62 -1.37
C GLU A 158 9.19 11.53 -0.53
N GLU A 159 8.27 12.25 -1.16
CA GLU A 159 7.27 13.09 -0.47
C GLU A 159 6.34 12.24 0.41
N ARG A 160 5.95 11.05 -0.05
CA ARG A 160 5.18 10.10 0.78
C ARG A 160 5.97 9.69 2.03
N LYS A 161 7.26 9.39 1.89
CA LYS A 161 8.15 9.08 3.03
C LYS A 161 8.30 10.26 3.98
N LYS A 162 8.34 11.50 3.48
CA LYS A 162 8.43 12.71 4.32
C LYS A 162 7.16 12.97 5.14
N LYS A 163 6.01 12.43 4.74
CA LYS A 163 4.74 12.55 5.48
C LYS A 163 4.62 11.55 6.64
N GLU A 164 5.53 10.58 6.74
CA GLU A 164 5.54 9.59 7.81
C GLU A 164 6.26 10.17 9.02
N GLU A 165 5.57 10.22 10.16
CA GLU A 165 6.19 10.62 11.42
C GLU A 165 7.02 9.45 11.96
N ARG A 166 8.21 9.72 12.51
CA ARG A 166 9.07 8.68 13.10
C ARG A 166 8.96 8.68 14.62
N ALA A 167 8.71 7.51 15.18
CA ALA A 167 8.67 7.25 16.62
C ALA A 167 9.76 6.23 16.97
N GLY A 168 11.01 6.70 17.10
CA GLY A 168 12.17 5.84 17.27
C GLY A 168 12.42 4.98 16.04
N ILE A 169 12.33 3.66 16.19
CA ILE A 169 12.52 2.70 15.08
C ILE A 169 11.28 2.58 14.18
N PHE A 170 10.12 3.06 14.65
CA PHE A 170 8.86 2.93 13.92
C PHE A 170 8.62 4.13 13.03
N GLU A 171 8.11 3.87 11.84
CA GLU A 171 7.36 4.83 11.03
C GLU A 171 5.88 4.69 11.41
N ILE A 172 5.22 5.82 11.68
CA ILE A 172 3.81 5.83 12.07
C ILE A 172 2.97 6.60 11.06
N ARG A 173 1.75 6.11 10.87
CA ARG A 173 0.76 6.75 10.01
C ARG A 173 -0.62 6.64 10.64
N VAL A 174 -1.32 7.76 10.73
CA VAL A 174 -2.77 7.73 10.97
C VAL A 174 -3.44 7.21 9.71
N SER A 175 -4.08 6.06 9.81
CA SER A 175 -4.75 5.42 8.69
C SER A 175 -6.23 5.37 8.93
N ASP A 176 -6.99 5.66 7.88
CA ASP A 176 -8.34 5.15 7.77
C ASP A 176 -8.30 3.67 7.36
N LYS A 177 -9.45 3.01 7.45
CA LYS A 177 -9.64 1.55 7.37
C LYS A 177 -9.24 0.87 6.05
N ALA A 178 -8.73 1.63 5.09
CA ALA A 178 -8.53 1.19 3.70
C ALA A 178 -7.59 -0.02 3.54
N PHE A 179 -6.69 -0.29 4.50
CA PHE A 179 -5.75 -1.42 4.42
C PHE A 179 -6.23 -2.71 5.12
N LEU A 180 -7.37 -2.68 5.82
CA LEU A 180 -7.89 -3.82 6.57
C LEU A 180 -8.92 -4.61 5.76
N SER A 181 -8.85 -5.94 5.84
CA SER A 181 -9.88 -6.80 5.25
C SER A 181 -11.23 -6.61 5.95
N LYS A 182 -12.33 -6.95 5.27
CA LYS A 182 -13.66 -6.94 5.88
C LYS A 182 -13.73 -7.77 7.17
N LYS A 183 -13.08 -8.93 7.17
CA LYS A 183 -12.98 -9.84 8.33
C LYS A 183 -12.21 -9.21 9.49
N ALA A 184 -11.10 -8.52 9.20
CA ALA A 184 -10.34 -7.78 10.21
C ALA A 184 -11.19 -6.66 10.84
N LEU A 185 -11.96 -5.93 10.01
CA LEU A 185 -12.87 -4.88 10.48
C LEU A 185 -14.01 -5.42 11.36
N GLU A 186 -14.56 -6.59 11.02
CA GLU A 186 -15.58 -7.26 11.84
C GLU A 186 -15.02 -7.64 13.21
N LYS A 187 -13.82 -8.21 13.28
CA LYS A 187 -13.18 -8.56 14.56
C LYS A 187 -12.82 -7.34 15.41
N LEU A 188 -12.39 -6.24 14.80
CA LEU A 188 -12.19 -4.98 15.52
C LEU A 188 -13.50 -4.48 16.12
N LYS A 189 -14.59 -4.57 15.36
CA LYS A 189 -15.93 -4.22 15.84
C LYS A 189 -16.37 -5.09 17.03
N ASP A 190 -16.10 -6.39 16.97
CA ASP A 190 -16.41 -7.32 18.08
C ASP A 190 -15.61 -6.99 19.35
N ALA A 191 -14.42 -6.42 19.19
CA ALA A 191 -13.60 -5.86 20.28
C ALA A 191 -14.04 -4.46 20.74
N GLY A 192 -15.18 -3.93 20.25
CA GLY A 192 -15.67 -2.60 20.62
C GLY A 192 -14.95 -1.44 19.93
N ILE A 193 -14.04 -1.71 18.99
CA ILE A 193 -13.38 -0.69 18.18
C ILE A 193 -14.29 -0.31 17.02
N SER A 194 -14.54 0.99 16.85
CA SER A 194 -15.45 1.45 15.81
C SER A 194 -14.87 1.18 14.43
N LYS A 195 -15.68 0.57 13.57
CA LYS A 195 -15.41 0.50 12.13
C LYS A 195 -15.43 1.86 11.44
N ASP A 196 -15.57 2.98 12.17
CA ASP A 196 -15.44 4.36 11.68
C ASP A 196 -14.27 5.12 12.35
N GLY A 197 -13.57 4.43 13.26
CA GLY A 197 -12.39 4.87 13.97
C GLY A 197 -11.17 5.15 13.11
N GLU A 198 -10.25 5.90 13.70
CA GLU A 198 -8.89 6.10 13.21
C GLU A 198 -7.94 5.17 13.96
N PHE A 199 -6.94 4.68 13.22
CA PHE A 199 -5.92 3.79 13.75
C PHE A 199 -4.54 4.37 13.53
N LEU A 200 -3.64 4.11 14.46
CA LEU A 200 -2.24 4.42 14.27
C LEU A 200 -1.51 3.17 13.80
N GLN A 201 -1.14 3.17 12.52
CA GLN A 201 -0.38 2.07 11.94
C GLN A 201 1.10 2.24 12.30
N VAL A 202 1.72 1.17 12.81
CA VAL A 202 3.16 1.12 13.06
C VAL A 202 3.86 0.26 12.01
N HIS A 203 4.92 0.80 11.42
CA HIS A 203 5.75 0.14 10.43
C HIS A 203 7.18 0.05 10.94
N VAL A 204 7.81 -1.09 10.71
CA VAL A 204 9.26 -1.26 10.92
C VAL A 204 9.92 -1.11 9.55
N PRO A 205 10.66 -0.01 9.29
CA PRO A 205 11.39 0.13 8.05
C PRO A 205 12.50 -0.93 7.98
N ASP A 206 13.06 -1.14 6.80
CA ASP A 206 14.13 -2.11 6.60
C ASP A 206 15.30 -1.86 7.56
N ILE A 207 15.51 -2.80 8.49
CA ILE A 207 16.42 -2.64 9.62
C ILE A 207 17.87 -2.55 9.16
N TYR A 208 18.22 -3.28 8.11
CA TYR A 208 19.58 -3.27 7.56
C TYR A 208 19.97 -1.92 6.93
N LEU A 209 18.98 -1.07 6.63
CA LEU A 209 19.21 0.31 6.17
C LEU A 209 19.43 1.30 7.30
N GLN A 210 19.22 0.85 8.54
CA GLN A 210 19.28 1.65 9.74
C GLN A 210 20.49 1.24 10.57
N ASP A 211 21.23 2.21 11.09
CA ASP A 211 22.28 1.98 12.10
C ASP A 211 21.66 1.70 13.49
N ILE A 212 20.57 0.94 13.52
CA ILE A 212 19.77 0.69 14.72
C ILE A 212 19.65 -0.81 14.95
N LYS A 213 19.96 -1.25 16.17
CA LYS A 213 19.73 -2.62 16.60
C LYS A 213 18.30 -2.77 17.11
N LEU A 214 17.53 -3.68 16.49
CA LEU A 214 16.27 -4.15 17.04
C LEU A 214 16.51 -4.95 18.32
N THR A 215 16.46 -4.26 19.45
CA THR A 215 16.47 -4.87 20.79
C THR A 215 15.10 -4.68 21.44
N PRO A 216 14.69 -5.56 22.37
CA PRO A 216 13.45 -5.36 23.12
C PRO A 216 13.37 -3.99 23.80
N ALA A 217 14.51 -3.46 24.28
CA ALA A 217 14.60 -2.13 24.86
C ALA A 217 14.34 -1.01 23.84
N ALA A 218 14.98 -1.05 22.66
CA ALA A 218 14.77 -0.06 21.61
C ALA A 218 13.33 -0.07 21.08
N ILE A 219 12.71 -1.24 21.02
CA ILE A 219 11.31 -1.41 20.63
C ILE A 219 10.38 -0.81 21.69
N LYS A 220 10.61 -1.12 22.96
CA LYS A 220 9.83 -0.55 24.07
C LYS A 220 9.95 0.97 24.12
N GLU A 221 11.15 1.53 23.97
CA GLU A 221 11.37 2.97 23.90
C GLU A 221 10.64 3.60 22.71
N SER A 222 10.64 2.93 21.56
CA SER A 222 9.90 3.39 20.38
C SER A 222 8.39 3.37 20.62
N PHE A 223 7.85 2.35 21.29
CA PHE A 223 6.45 2.36 21.72
C PHE A 223 6.13 3.43 22.76
N HIS A 224 7.07 3.80 23.66
CA HIS A 224 6.88 4.97 24.52
C HIS A 224 6.72 6.26 23.71
N LYS A 225 7.50 6.42 22.63
CA LYS A 225 7.36 7.56 21.71
C LYS A 225 6.02 7.54 20.99
N VAL A 226 5.57 6.36 20.54
CA VAL A 226 4.24 6.19 19.95
C VAL A 226 3.14 6.57 20.95
N ALA A 227 3.24 6.14 22.21
CA ALA A 227 2.27 6.47 23.26
C ALA A 227 2.18 7.98 23.51
N ASN A 228 3.33 8.65 23.57
CA ASN A 228 3.39 10.11 23.66
C ASN A 228 2.70 10.79 22.48
N ILE A 229 2.95 10.32 21.25
CA ILE A 229 2.35 10.90 20.05
C ILE A 229 0.82 10.73 20.05
N ILE A 230 0.31 9.59 20.52
CA ILE A 230 -1.14 9.40 20.67
C ILE A 230 -1.72 10.44 21.63
N VAL A 231 -1.14 10.61 22.83
CA VAL A 231 -1.66 11.55 23.83
C VAL A 231 -1.54 13.00 23.34
N ASP A 232 -0.39 13.36 22.79
CA ASP A 232 -0.06 14.75 22.48
C ASP A 232 -0.66 15.22 21.14
N LYS A 233 -0.85 14.32 20.16
CA LYS A 233 -1.25 14.70 18.78
C LYS A 233 -2.48 13.98 18.25
N TYR A 234 -2.68 12.72 18.62
CA TYR A 234 -3.74 11.89 18.04
C TYR A 234 -4.61 11.22 19.11
N PRO A 235 -5.25 11.99 20.03
CA PRO A 235 -6.02 11.42 21.13
C PRO A 235 -7.26 10.64 20.67
N GLN A 236 -7.64 10.75 19.40
CA GLN A 236 -8.77 10.05 18.77
C GLN A 236 -8.47 8.65 18.25
N ILE A 237 -7.20 8.22 18.29
CA ILE A 237 -6.81 6.88 17.86
C ILE A 237 -7.49 5.85 18.76
N GLN A 238 -8.13 4.86 18.13
CA GLN A 238 -8.82 3.79 18.86
C GLN A 238 -7.91 2.58 19.11
N ALA A 239 -6.99 2.30 18.19
CA ALA A 239 -6.02 1.23 18.33
C ALA A 239 -4.71 1.50 17.58
N VAL A 240 -3.64 0.90 18.08
CA VAL A 240 -2.36 0.76 17.37
C VAL A 240 -2.41 -0.54 16.56
N ILE A 241 -2.18 -0.46 15.25
CA ILE A 241 -2.31 -1.60 14.34
C ILE A 241 -0.97 -1.89 13.66
N GLY A 242 -0.65 -3.17 13.51
CA GLY A 242 0.50 -3.65 12.75
C GLY A 242 0.08 -4.73 11.76
N MET A 243 0.72 -4.72 10.58
CA MET A 243 0.68 -5.84 9.64
C MET A 243 2.11 -6.25 9.33
N SER A 244 2.51 -7.43 9.78
CA SER A 244 3.89 -7.89 9.61
C SER A 244 4.02 -9.39 9.75
N TRP A 245 5.00 -9.96 9.05
CA TRP A 245 5.49 -11.31 9.33
C TRP A 245 6.14 -11.42 10.70
N LEU A 246 6.61 -10.29 11.26
CA LEU A 246 7.10 -10.25 12.63
C LEU A 246 6.01 -10.62 13.62
N LEU A 247 4.71 -10.46 13.35
CA LEU A 247 3.66 -10.84 14.29
C LEU A 247 3.47 -12.36 14.42
N ASP A 248 3.96 -13.13 13.45
CA ASP A 248 3.96 -14.61 13.50
C ASP A 248 5.25 -15.18 14.11
N HIS A 249 6.23 -14.32 14.39
CA HIS A 249 7.51 -14.76 14.91
C HIS A 249 7.40 -15.13 16.41
N PRO A 250 7.89 -16.30 16.88
CA PRO A 250 7.70 -16.73 18.27
C PRO A 250 8.25 -15.77 19.34
N ILE A 251 9.33 -15.05 19.02
CA ILE A 251 9.95 -14.08 19.93
C ILE A 251 9.03 -12.86 20.11
N THR A 252 8.55 -12.29 19.03
CA THR A 252 7.76 -11.05 19.02
C THR A 252 6.37 -11.24 19.59
N GLN A 253 5.75 -12.43 19.40
CA GLN A 253 4.48 -12.78 20.05
C GLN A 253 4.56 -12.67 21.58
N LYS A 254 5.73 -12.96 22.17
CA LYS A 254 5.95 -12.81 23.61
C LYS A 254 6.14 -11.36 24.05
N PHE A 255 6.60 -10.47 23.17
CA PHE A 255 7.00 -9.11 23.54
C PHE A 255 6.00 -8.02 23.14
N PHE A 256 5.26 -8.21 22.05
CA PHE A 256 4.48 -7.11 21.46
C PHE A 256 2.98 -7.14 21.80
N ASN A 257 2.46 -8.23 22.39
CA ASN A 257 1.08 -8.33 22.90
C ASN A 257 -0.01 -7.83 21.93
N PHE A 258 0.22 -7.97 20.62
CA PHE A 258 -0.81 -7.67 19.60
C PHE A 258 -1.86 -8.76 19.60
N ASN A 259 -3.13 -8.37 19.63
CA ASN A 259 -4.26 -9.24 19.38
C ASN A 259 -4.35 -9.52 17.88
N ILE A 260 -4.09 -10.76 17.46
CA ILE A 260 -4.12 -11.15 16.05
C ILE A 260 -5.57 -11.26 15.57
N ILE A 261 -5.91 -10.48 14.55
CA ILE A 261 -7.25 -10.42 13.98
C ILE A 261 -7.34 -11.04 12.59
N ASP A 262 -6.26 -11.02 11.80
CA ASP A 262 -6.32 -11.64 10.49
C ASP A 262 -4.97 -12.16 10.02
N GLU A 263 -5.03 -13.04 9.03
CA GLU A 263 -3.88 -13.45 8.23
C GLU A 263 -4.00 -12.73 6.89
N SER A 264 -3.00 -11.93 6.54
CA SER A 264 -2.97 -11.23 5.27
C SER A 264 -2.45 -12.18 4.19
N ASN A 265 -3.13 -12.21 3.04
CA ASN A 265 -2.62 -12.90 1.85
C ASN A 265 -1.38 -12.19 1.27
N GLN A 266 -1.07 -10.97 1.74
CA GLN A 266 0.11 -10.25 1.30
C GLN A 266 1.38 -10.93 1.81
N VAL A 267 2.22 -11.37 0.87
CA VAL A 267 3.54 -11.88 1.19
C VAL A 267 4.51 -10.72 1.46
N LEU A 268 5.14 -10.73 2.63
CA LEU A 268 6.17 -9.77 2.98
C LEU A 268 7.57 -10.40 2.81
N TRP A 269 8.20 -10.11 1.68
CA TRP A 269 9.48 -10.66 1.26
C TRP A 269 10.68 -10.19 2.11
N GLY A 270 10.51 -9.11 2.88
CA GLY A 270 11.53 -8.65 3.83
C GLY A 270 11.92 -9.70 4.89
N GLN A 271 11.11 -10.73 5.11
CA GLN A 271 11.44 -11.82 6.04
C GLN A 271 12.68 -12.63 5.63
N PHE A 272 13.06 -12.62 4.36
CA PHE A 272 14.26 -13.29 3.84
C PHE A 272 15.52 -12.43 3.93
N ILE A 273 15.42 -11.21 4.44
CA ILE A 273 16.57 -10.31 4.59
C ILE A 273 17.06 -10.40 6.04
N ASP A 274 18.35 -10.68 6.21
CA ASP A 274 18.98 -10.71 7.52
C ASP A 274 19.38 -9.30 8.00
N LYS A 275 19.84 -9.21 9.26
CA LYS A 275 20.26 -7.94 9.87
C LYS A 275 21.46 -7.26 9.18
N LYS A 276 22.15 -7.95 8.28
CA LYS A 276 23.29 -7.44 7.50
C LYS A 276 22.89 -7.09 6.06
N GLY A 277 21.60 -7.14 5.74
CA GLY A 277 21.10 -6.91 4.38
C GLY A 277 21.49 -8.03 3.42
N GLN A 278 21.60 -9.26 3.90
CA GLN A 278 21.89 -10.47 3.11
C GLN A 278 20.66 -11.38 3.04
N ILE A 279 20.63 -12.30 2.08
CA ILE A 279 19.57 -13.31 2.03
C ILE A 279 19.80 -14.35 3.15
N ASP A 280 18.79 -14.52 4.00
CA ASP A 280 18.74 -15.55 5.04
C ASP A 280 18.57 -16.93 4.38
N GLN A 281 19.68 -17.66 4.34
CA GLN A 281 19.77 -18.94 3.66
C GLN A 281 18.89 -20.02 4.29
N ASN A 282 18.71 -20.00 5.61
CA ASN A 282 17.89 -21.00 6.27
C ASN A 282 16.42 -20.83 5.90
N LYS A 283 15.96 -19.58 5.87
CA LYS A 283 14.59 -19.23 5.47
C LYS A 283 14.35 -19.52 3.99
N LEU A 284 15.28 -19.16 3.12
CA LEU A 284 15.19 -19.48 1.69
C LEU A 284 15.14 -21.00 1.45
N SER A 285 16.02 -21.74 2.13
CA SER A 285 16.06 -23.21 2.05
C SER A 285 14.73 -23.83 2.47
N ALA A 286 14.12 -23.31 3.54
CA ALA A 286 12.83 -23.77 4.03
C ALA A 286 11.74 -23.52 2.98
N LEU A 287 11.64 -22.29 2.46
CA LEU A 287 10.68 -21.93 1.42
C LEU A 287 10.78 -22.85 0.20
N LEU A 288 11.99 -23.02 -0.35
CA LEU A 288 12.18 -23.82 -1.56
C LEU A 288 11.85 -25.31 -1.33
N LYS A 289 12.03 -25.81 -0.12
CA LYS A 289 11.78 -27.21 0.23
C LYS A 289 10.30 -27.49 0.50
N THR A 290 9.61 -26.60 1.22
CA THR A 290 8.21 -26.82 1.66
C THR A 290 7.19 -26.18 0.74
N GLY A 291 7.58 -25.11 0.03
CA GLY A 291 6.64 -24.22 -0.67
C GLY A 291 5.90 -23.27 0.27
N ASP A 292 6.27 -23.22 1.56
CA ASP A 292 5.61 -22.42 2.58
C ASP A 292 6.56 -21.34 3.11
N PHE A 293 6.02 -20.15 3.38
CA PHE A 293 6.79 -19.08 4.01
C PHE A 293 7.16 -19.46 5.45
N PRO A 294 8.37 -19.10 5.91
CA PRO A 294 8.78 -19.30 7.29
C PRO A 294 7.83 -18.67 8.30
N TYR A 295 7.28 -17.50 7.96
CA TYR A 295 6.32 -16.77 8.77
C TYR A 295 5.20 -16.21 7.92
N LYS A 296 3.99 -16.27 8.45
CA LYS A 296 2.78 -15.67 7.88
C LYS A 296 2.74 -14.19 8.14
N THR A 297 2.19 -13.43 7.21
CA THR A 297 1.88 -12.02 7.45
C THR A 297 0.60 -11.94 8.27
N LEU A 298 0.70 -11.53 9.53
CA LEU A 298 -0.48 -11.35 10.38
C LEU A 298 -0.83 -9.87 10.50
N VAL A 299 -2.11 -9.61 10.74
CA VAL A 299 -2.64 -8.30 11.13
C VAL A 299 -3.05 -8.40 12.59
N GLY A 300 -2.54 -7.48 13.40
CA GLY A 300 -2.87 -7.40 14.82
C GLY A 300 -3.13 -5.98 15.27
N TYR A 301 -3.76 -5.85 16.43
CA TYR A 301 -3.99 -4.56 17.08
C TYR A 301 -3.72 -4.60 18.58
N ILE A 302 -3.54 -3.41 19.18
CA ILE A 302 -3.61 -3.17 20.62
C ILE A 302 -4.56 -2.00 20.82
N GLU A 303 -5.56 -2.15 21.69
CA GLU A 303 -6.45 -1.04 22.04
C GLU A 303 -5.66 0.12 22.63
N THR A 304 -6.06 1.35 22.33
CA THR A 304 -5.27 2.52 22.75
C THR A 304 -5.14 2.61 24.26
N VAL A 305 -6.19 2.33 25.02
CA VAL A 305 -6.13 2.36 26.48
C VAL A 305 -5.13 1.32 27.01
N ASP A 306 -5.15 0.10 26.49
CA ASP A 306 -4.22 -0.95 26.91
C ASP A 306 -2.79 -0.65 26.47
N PHE A 307 -2.62 -0.11 25.26
CA PHE A 307 -1.34 0.35 24.75
C PHE A 307 -0.73 1.43 25.66
N LEU A 308 -1.53 2.43 26.05
CA LEU A 308 -1.08 3.50 26.95
C LEU A 308 -0.75 2.97 28.34
N LYS A 309 -1.54 2.06 28.92
CA LYS A 309 -1.20 1.43 30.21
C LYS A 309 0.17 0.74 30.18
N GLN A 310 0.46 0.08 29.07
CA GLN A 310 1.68 -0.70 28.91
C GLN A 310 2.91 0.17 28.56
N TYR A 311 2.74 1.22 27.74
CA TYR A 311 3.86 1.92 27.11
C TYR A 311 3.91 3.43 27.37
N LEU A 312 2.89 4.05 27.98
CA LEU A 312 3.02 5.46 28.36
C LEU A 312 4.03 5.59 29.50
N PRO A 313 4.99 6.54 29.43
CA PRO A 313 5.92 6.78 30.53
C PRO A 313 5.19 7.11 31.84
N GLU A 314 5.68 6.61 32.97
CA GLU A 314 5.03 6.73 34.29
C GLU A 314 4.72 8.18 34.65
N GLU A 315 5.59 9.12 34.29
CA GLU A 315 5.43 10.56 34.54
C GLU A 315 4.25 11.20 33.79
N LYS A 316 3.70 10.53 32.78
CA LYS A 316 2.53 10.98 32.00
C LYS A 316 1.28 10.14 32.27
N LYS A 317 1.35 9.11 33.11
CA LYS A 317 0.18 8.31 33.51
C LYS A 317 -0.74 9.08 34.44
N GLY A 318 -1.95 8.56 34.64
CA GLY A 318 -3.02 9.21 35.40
C GLY A 318 -4.22 9.55 34.53
N ARG A 319 -4.83 10.71 34.80
CA ARG A 319 -6.06 11.13 34.13
C ARG A 319 -5.74 11.75 32.78
N LEU A 320 -6.19 11.11 31.70
CA LEU A 320 -6.02 11.56 30.33
C LEU A 320 -7.36 11.84 29.68
N ILE A 321 -7.37 12.79 28.74
CA ILE A 321 -8.51 13.07 27.87
C ILE A 321 -8.21 12.48 26.49
N LEU A 322 -8.86 11.36 26.18
CA LEU A 322 -8.86 10.78 24.84
C LEU A 322 -10.11 11.22 24.09
N LYS A 323 -10.19 10.91 22.80
CA LYS A 323 -11.34 11.21 21.96
C LYS A 323 -12.02 9.93 21.50
N GLU A 324 -13.34 9.84 21.69
CA GLU A 324 -14.15 8.75 21.16
C GLU A 324 -15.17 9.25 20.14
N ILE A 325 -15.56 8.37 19.22
CA ILE A 325 -16.56 8.72 18.21
C ILE A 325 -17.93 8.85 18.88
N ASP A 326 -18.56 10.01 18.69
CA ASP A 326 -19.96 10.19 19.00
C ASP A 326 -20.83 9.62 17.86
N SER A 327 -21.64 8.61 18.17
CA SER A 327 -22.47 7.94 17.16
C SER A 327 -23.48 8.86 16.47
N SER A 328 -23.97 9.90 17.15
CA SER A 328 -24.91 10.86 16.56
C SER A 328 -24.21 11.81 15.59
N LEU A 329 -23.02 12.28 15.94
CA LEU A 329 -22.22 13.16 15.09
C LEU A 329 -21.62 12.39 13.90
N GLN A 330 -21.23 11.14 14.09
CA GLN A 330 -20.82 10.25 13.00
C GLN A 330 -21.94 10.03 11.98
N LYS A 331 -23.20 9.85 12.43
CA LYS A 331 -24.35 9.76 11.52
C LYS A 331 -24.52 11.04 10.71
N LYS A 332 -24.47 12.21 11.35
CA LYS A 332 -24.54 13.51 10.66
C LYS A 332 -23.42 13.67 9.64
N TYR A 333 -22.19 13.31 9.99
CA TYR A 333 -21.05 13.34 9.08
C TYR A 333 -21.22 12.38 7.89
N ALA A 334 -21.73 11.17 8.13
CA ALA A 334 -22.04 10.23 7.05
C ALA A 334 -23.15 10.75 6.12
N GLU A 335 -24.19 11.40 6.67
CA GLU A 335 -25.24 12.05 5.90
C GLU A 335 -24.72 13.20 5.04
N ILE A 336 -23.82 14.04 5.58
CA ILE A 336 -23.15 15.12 4.83
C ILE A 336 -22.39 14.53 3.65
N ASN A 337 -21.55 13.51 3.88
CA ASN A 337 -20.78 12.87 2.81
C ASN A 337 -21.67 12.22 1.74
N LYS A 338 -22.76 11.57 2.16
CA LYS A 338 -23.76 10.99 1.26
C LYS A 338 -24.39 12.08 0.39
N LYS A 339 -24.87 13.17 0.99
CA LYS A 339 -25.45 14.32 0.27
C LYS A 339 -24.44 14.95 -0.69
N LEU A 340 -23.17 15.10 -0.30
CA LEU A 340 -22.12 15.61 -1.18
C LEU A 340 -21.96 14.72 -2.42
N SER A 341 -21.83 13.41 -2.21
CA SER A 341 -21.66 12.44 -3.31
C SER A 341 -22.86 12.44 -4.26
N GLU A 342 -24.08 12.40 -3.71
CA GLU A 342 -25.32 12.35 -4.50
C GLU A 342 -25.54 13.64 -5.30
N ASN A 343 -25.37 14.82 -4.68
CA ASN A 343 -25.56 16.09 -5.38
C ASN A 343 -24.44 16.33 -6.41
N SER A 344 -23.20 15.89 -6.14
CA SER A 344 -22.09 16.06 -7.08
C SER A 344 -22.30 15.20 -8.32
N ALA A 345 -22.82 13.97 -8.13
CA ALA A 345 -23.20 13.11 -9.25
C ALA A 345 -24.32 13.73 -10.10
N LYS A 346 -25.38 14.26 -9.47
CA LYS A 346 -26.47 14.95 -10.17
C LYS A 346 -25.99 16.15 -10.98
N PHE A 347 -25.09 16.96 -10.42
CA PHE A 347 -24.53 18.10 -11.13
C PHE A 347 -23.76 17.66 -12.38
N VAL A 348 -22.88 16.66 -12.25
CA VAL A 348 -22.09 16.13 -13.36
C VAL A 348 -22.98 15.48 -14.43
N GLU A 349 -24.04 14.78 -14.03
CA GLU A 349 -25.02 14.21 -14.96
C GLU A 349 -25.73 15.33 -15.75
N LYS A 350 -26.27 16.34 -15.05
CA LYS A 350 -26.95 17.48 -15.69
C LYS A 350 -26.01 18.25 -16.62
N TRP A 351 -24.77 18.42 -16.21
CA TRP A 351 -23.70 19.02 -17.01
C TRP A 351 -23.45 18.23 -18.30
N ASN A 352 -23.18 16.92 -18.19
CA ASN A 352 -22.87 16.07 -19.33
C ASN A 352 -24.03 15.90 -20.31
N ASN A 353 -25.27 16.04 -19.81
CA ASN A 353 -26.48 15.99 -20.63
C ASN A 353 -26.85 17.34 -21.28
N GLY A 354 -26.00 18.37 -21.15
CA GLY A 354 -26.22 19.68 -21.75
C GLY A 354 -27.31 20.52 -21.07
N GLY A 355 -27.68 20.15 -19.83
CA GLY A 355 -28.63 20.89 -19.00
C GLY A 355 -28.08 22.18 -18.39
N ILE A 356 -26.80 22.47 -18.64
CA ILE A 356 -26.10 23.69 -18.22
C ILE A 356 -25.45 24.29 -19.48
N LYS A 357 -25.87 25.49 -19.89
CA LYS A 357 -25.44 26.11 -21.15
C LYS A 357 -24.75 27.47 -20.96
N ASN A 358 -24.90 28.06 -19.79
CA ASN A 358 -24.32 29.36 -19.45
C ASN A 358 -24.02 29.41 -17.93
N LYS A 359 -23.30 30.46 -17.49
CA LYS A 359 -22.98 30.67 -16.07
C LYS A 359 -24.23 30.82 -15.19
N GLN A 360 -25.31 31.41 -15.71
CA GLN A 360 -26.56 31.58 -14.97
C GLN A 360 -27.22 30.23 -14.67
N ASP A 361 -27.13 29.25 -15.57
CA ASP A 361 -27.65 27.90 -15.33
C ASP A 361 -26.90 27.20 -14.20
N ILE A 362 -25.59 27.41 -14.08
CA ILE A 362 -24.76 26.90 -12.97
C ILE A 362 -25.23 27.51 -11.65
N LEU A 363 -25.38 28.84 -11.60
CA LEU A 363 -25.87 29.55 -10.42
C LEU A 363 -27.28 29.09 -10.04
N ASN A 364 -28.19 29.01 -11.01
CA ASN A 364 -29.55 28.52 -10.82
C ASN A 364 -29.57 27.07 -10.29
N TYR A 365 -28.68 26.20 -10.77
CA TYR A 365 -28.56 24.86 -10.22
C TYR A 365 -28.18 24.92 -8.74
N PHE A 366 -27.13 25.66 -8.39
CA PHE A 366 -26.63 25.77 -7.02
C PHE A 366 -27.59 26.52 -6.07
N ASP A 367 -28.46 27.39 -6.58
CA ASP A 367 -29.49 28.05 -5.77
C ASP A 367 -30.72 27.16 -5.50
N ASN A 368 -30.98 26.19 -6.39
CA ASN A 368 -32.16 25.33 -6.32
C ASN A 368 -31.80 23.89 -5.94
N GLU A 369 -31.35 23.11 -6.91
CA GLU A 369 -31.09 21.66 -6.76
C GLU A 369 -29.81 21.36 -5.98
N GLY A 370 -28.79 22.22 -6.11
CA GLY A 370 -27.46 22.08 -5.55
C GLY A 370 -27.21 22.90 -4.28
N LYS A 371 -28.26 23.41 -3.62
CA LYS A 371 -28.15 24.32 -2.46
C LYS A 371 -27.21 23.82 -1.38
N PHE A 372 -27.26 22.52 -1.08
CA PHE A 372 -26.37 21.91 -0.10
C PHE A 372 -24.88 21.97 -0.52
N ILE A 373 -24.56 21.74 -1.80
CA ILE A 373 -23.18 21.87 -2.29
C ILE A 373 -22.76 23.33 -2.26
N LYS A 374 -23.65 24.26 -2.61
CA LYS A 374 -23.38 25.69 -2.52
C LYS A 374 -22.97 26.09 -1.10
N GLU A 375 -23.81 25.79 -0.12
CA GLU A 375 -23.53 26.08 1.30
C GLU A 375 -22.21 25.44 1.74
N PHE A 376 -22.00 24.17 1.42
CA PHE A 376 -20.76 23.47 1.76
C PHE A 376 -19.50 24.10 1.11
N CYS A 377 -19.58 24.48 -0.17
CA CYS A 377 -18.48 25.14 -0.87
C CYS A 377 -18.27 26.58 -0.37
N GLN A 378 -19.31 27.26 0.10
CA GLN A 378 -19.20 28.58 0.72
C GLN A 378 -18.49 28.48 2.07
N ASP A 379 -18.88 27.52 2.91
CA ASP A 379 -18.23 27.26 4.19
C ASP A 379 -16.75 26.87 4.01
N ALA A 380 -16.45 26.08 2.97
CA ALA A 380 -15.08 25.73 2.60
C ALA A 380 -14.30 26.86 1.90
N GLY A 381 -14.94 28.00 1.59
CA GLY A 381 -14.30 29.15 0.91
C GLY A 381 -13.83 28.85 -0.52
N VAL A 382 -14.55 27.99 -1.24
CA VAL A 382 -14.23 27.57 -2.62
C VAL A 382 -15.35 27.80 -3.62
N PHE A 383 -16.52 28.29 -3.18
CA PHE A 383 -17.69 28.38 -4.06
C PHE A 383 -17.44 29.21 -5.32
N ASP A 384 -16.86 30.41 -5.19
CA ASP A 384 -16.60 31.27 -6.34
C ASP A 384 -15.59 30.64 -7.32
N ASP A 385 -14.54 29.99 -6.79
CA ASP A 385 -13.55 29.27 -7.59
C ASP A 385 -14.20 28.09 -8.36
N VAL A 386 -15.11 27.35 -7.71
CA VAL A 386 -15.89 26.27 -8.33
C VAL A 386 -16.78 26.84 -9.44
N ILE A 387 -17.50 27.93 -9.19
CA ILE A 387 -18.35 28.58 -10.20
C ILE A 387 -17.52 29.03 -11.40
N ASN A 388 -16.37 29.66 -11.18
CA ASN A 388 -15.50 30.14 -12.25
C ASN A 388 -14.95 28.98 -13.08
N LEU A 389 -14.44 27.93 -12.42
CA LEU A 389 -13.92 26.73 -13.08
C LEU A 389 -14.95 26.11 -14.03
N TRP A 390 -16.18 25.91 -13.55
CA TRP A 390 -17.23 25.33 -14.40
C TRP A 390 -17.69 26.31 -15.48
N SER A 391 -17.80 27.61 -15.17
CA SER A 391 -18.24 28.62 -16.15
C SER A 391 -17.28 28.78 -17.33
N GLU A 392 -15.97 28.70 -17.09
CA GLU A 392 -14.93 28.80 -18.11
C GLU A 392 -14.87 27.58 -19.04
N ASN A 393 -15.53 26.49 -18.67
CA ASN A 393 -15.47 25.21 -19.37
C ASN A 393 -16.82 24.77 -19.95
N ILE A 394 -17.79 25.68 -20.04
CA ILE A 394 -19.10 25.43 -20.65
C ILE A 394 -18.95 24.87 -22.07
N GLY A 395 -19.72 23.82 -22.37
CA GLY A 395 -19.68 23.10 -23.63
C GLY A 395 -18.73 21.89 -23.65
N LYS A 396 -17.87 21.72 -22.64
CA LYS A 396 -17.01 20.54 -22.48
C LYS A 396 -17.69 19.46 -21.66
N LYS A 397 -17.28 18.20 -21.84
CA LYS A 397 -17.72 17.10 -20.94
C LYS A 397 -17.02 17.20 -19.59
N GLY A 398 -17.67 16.78 -18.51
CA GLY A 398 -17.11 16.88 -17.15
C GLY A 398 -15.77 16.16 -16.96
N ALA A 399 -15.53 15.07 -17.70
CA ALA A 399 -14.23 14.39 -17.71
C ALA A 399 -13.12 15.28 -18.30
N GLU A 400 -13.40 15.95 -19.42
CA GLU A 400 -12.48 16.87 -20.09
C GLU A 400 -12.17 18.09 -19.20
N VAL A 401 -13.17 18.63 -18.49
CA VAL A 401 -12.96 19.72 -17.53
C VAL A 401 -11.99 19.31 -16.43
N ARG A 402 -12.11 18.08 -15.89
CA ARG A 402 -11.22 17.57 -14.84
C ARG A 402 -9.78 17.42 -15.32
N GLU A 403 -9.62 16.90 -16.53
CA GLU A 403 -8.31 16.64 -17.12
C GLU A 403 -7.55 17.93 -17.44
N GLN A 404 -8.21 18.89 -18.09
CA GLN A 404 -7.60 20.15 -18.50
C GLN A 404 -7.32 21.11 -17.33
N ASN A 405 -7.97 20.90 -16.17
CA ASN A 405 -7.86 21.77 -15.01
C ASN A 405 -7.34 21.03 -13.76
N ILE A 406 -6.49 20.02 -13.95
CA ILE A 406 -6.04 19.13 -12.87
C ILE A 406 -5.42 19.89 -11.68
N ASP A 407 -4.62 20.93 -11.93
CA ASP A 407 -3.96 21.71 -10.89
C ASP A 407 -4.95 22.59 -10.11
N VAL A 408 -5.94 23.17 -10.80
CA VAL A 408 -7.01 23.95 -10.17
C VAL A 408 -7.89 23.03 -9.32
N MET A 409 -8.30 21.89 -9.88
CA MET A 409 -9.05 20.85 -9.19
C MET A 409 -8.30 20.34 -7.95
N LYS A 410 -6.98 20.17 -8.04
CA LYS A 410 -6.15 19.76 -6.91
C LYS A 410 -6.16 20.80 -5.78
N LYS A 411 -5.97 22.09 -6.10
CA LYS A 411 -6.01 23.18 -5.11
C LYS A 411 -7.39 23.30 -4.43
N LEU A 412 -8.45 23.15 -5.21
CA LEU A 412 -9.82 23.15 -4.67
C LEU A 412 -10.07 21.93 -3.79
N GLY A 413 -9.61 20.77 -4.23
CA GLY A 413 -9.64 19.53 -3.46
C GLY A 413 -8.94 19.68 -2.11
N GLU A 414 -7.75 20.28 -2.07
CA GLU A 414 -7.00 20.51 -0.82
C GLU A 414 -7.76 21.39 0.18
N LYS A 415 -8.42 22.47 -0.29
CA LYS A 415 -9.27 23.32 0.56
C LYS A 415 -10.50 22.57 1.08
N VAL A 416 -11.18 21.83 0.20
CA VAL A 416 -12.34 21.00 0.56
C VAL A 416 -11.95 19.92 1.55
N ASP A 417 -10.84 19.23 1.33
CA ASP A 417 -10.35 18.17 2.22
C ASP A 417 -9.96 18.73 3.58
N LYS A 418 -9.36 19.92 3.65
CA LYS A 418 -9.10 20.61 4.91
C LYS A 418 -10.40 20.87 5.69
N PHE A 419 -11.43 21.42 5.04
CA PHE A 419 -12.72 21.65 5.68
C PHE A 419 -13.40 20.33 6.11
N ARG A 420 -13.30 19.28 5.27
CA ARG A 420 -13.79 17.94 5.63
C ARG A 420 -13.06 17.36 6.82
N MET A 421 -11.76 17.58 6.96
CA MET A 421 -10.99 17.18 8.14
C MET A 421 -11.46 17.91 9.40
N GLU A 422 -11.75 19.21 9.31
CA GLU A 422 -12.32 19.98 10.42
C GLU A 422 -13.71 19.43 10.82
N LEU A 423 -14.60 19.16 9.86
CA LEU A 423 -15.88 18.49 10.11
C LEU A 423 -15.72 17.09 10.69
N ASN A 424 -14.76 16.30 10.19
CA ASN A 424 -14.45 14.97 10.72
C ASN A 424 -14.02 15.05 12.18
N ASN A 425 -13.28 16.09 12.57
CA ASN A 425 -12.89 16.29 13.97
C ASN A 425 -14.07 16.58 14.90
N THR A 426 -15.18 17.12 14.39
CA THR A 426 -16.39 17.36 15.19
C THR A 426 -17.13 16.09 15.57
N ARG A 427 -16.84 14.94 14.93
CA ARG A 427 -17.50 13.67 15.27
C ARG A 427 -16.99 13.03 16.56
N TYR A 428 -15.96 13.60 17.16
CA TYR A 428 -15.35 13.11 18.37
C TYR A 428 -15.80 13.91 19.58
N LYS A 429 -15.95 13.22 20.70
CA LYS A 429 -16.15 13.81 22.02
C LYS A 429 -15.04 13.37 22.96
N ASP A 430 -14.80 14.19 23.97
CA ASP A 430 -13.82 13.90 25.00
C ASP A 430 -14.26 12.71 25.86
N LYS A 431 -13.29 11.86 26.20
CA LYS A 431 -13.42 10.69 27.05
C LYS A 431 -12.30 10.72 28.07
N GLU A 432 -12.67 10.94 29.32
CA GLU A 432 -11.72 10.81 30.42
C GLU A 432 -11.40 9.33 30.65
N VAL A 433 -10.12 9.00 30.73
CA VAL A 433 -9.62 7.68 31.07
C VAL A 433 -8.55 7.78 32.15
N ILE A 434 -8.44 6.75 32.98
CA ILE A 434 -7.38 6.62 33.99
C ILE A 434 -6.45 5.51 33.49
N ILE A 435 -5.19 5.87 33.24
CA ILE A 435 -4.13 4.99 32.74
C ILE A 435 -3.15 4.63 33.86
#